data_AF-A0A4P9CBI7-F1
#
_entry.id   AF-A0A4P9CBI7-F1
#
_cell.length_a   1.000
_cell.length_b   1.000
_cell.length_c   1.000
_cell.angle_alpha   90.00
_cell.angle_beta   90.00
_cell.angle_gamma   90.00
#
_symmetry.space_group_name_H-M   'P 1'
#
loop_
_entity.id
_entity.type
_entity.pdbx_description
1 polymer ?
#
loop_
_entity_poly.entity_id
_entity_poly.type
_entity_poly.pdbx_seq_one_letter_code
_entity_poly.pdbx_strand_id
1 'polypeptide(L)'
;MSEAMKKLQEERTQLFTDLYTGTIPKRIPISAALPLELRIEYAGKDLGRTQWTREDMLGIYEKSFELTASDAYPSSFATYPAHHHLLGSRSFMMGSKGIIQHPEVSAMQPEDYDDFIANPYDCLMEKIFPRIYPVLDTDPVSRSLALAKATKAYFEYADFYAGLDAQLIDKYGFFAPPAGSGSGGTTPFDLLSDILRGFKGITMDIKRCPEKILAACDAILPLSIKKGTPVKPSPLGANFIALHMATYLRTKDFEKYYWPTFYKLVHGLAEKGQTCLIFCEDNWMRYLDYLYELPQGTRFYFEYGDPKLVKEKLGKKHIISGFYPITYLKTATKEQCIDKAKELIDILAPGGNYFFNFDKSPYSLNTINPENYKAVLEYVRDNGTYENAGQQVWDKPKESTIDHVLADIPEFKSKYYTPYDTFKQDHPAPRADLDDVVGQKMQQYEDMLFHMLMMMC
;
A
#
# COMPACT_ATOMS: atom_id res chain seq x y z
N MET A 1 -6.46 24.41 -13.72
CA MET A 1 -7.04 23.33 -14.55
C MET A 1 -7.99 23.93 -15.58
N SER A 2 -8.00 23.44 -16.83
CA SER A 2 -8.97 23.86 -17.86
C SER A 2 -10.36 23.28 -17.58
N GLU A 3 -11.41 23.86 -18.13
CA GLU A 3 -12.79 23.35 -17.95
C GLU A 3 -12.94 21.91 -18.46
N ALA A 4 -12.31 21.59 -19.61
CA ALA A 4 -12.32 20.23 -20.15
C ALA A 4 -11.63 19.21 -19.22
N MET A 5 -10.49 19.57 -18.62
CA MET A 5 -9.79 18.68 -17.69
C MET A 5 -10.54 18.56 -16.36
N LYS A 6 -11.21 19.62 -15.90
CA LYS A 6 -12.09 19.57 -14.73
C LYS A 6 -13.22 18.58 -14.94
N LYS A 7 -13.92 18.67 -16.09
CA LYS A 7 -14.99 17.73 -16.44
C LYS A 7 -14.49 16.29 -16.53
N LEU A 8 -13.32 16.08 -17.14
CA LEU A 8 -12.70 14.75 -17.22
C LEU A 8 -12.38 14.19 -15.82
N GLN A 9 -11.84 15.03 -14.93
CA GLN A 9 -11.56 14.65 -13.55
C GLN A 9 -12.83 14.30 -12.77
N GLU A 10 -13.91 15.08 -12.94
CA GLU A 10 -15.22 14.81 -12.34
C GLU A 10 -15.77 13.46 -12.84
N GLU A 11 -15.71 13.21 -14.15
CA GLU A 11 -16.14 11.94 -14.75
C GLU A 11 -15.34 10.75 -14.17
N ARG A 12 -14.01 10.85 -14.11
CA ARG A 12 -13.15 9.80 -13.53
C ARG A 12 -13.39 9.61 -12.04
N THR A 13 -13.58 10.70 -11.30
CA THR A 13 -13.90 10.64 -9.86
C THR A 13 -15.24 9.95 -9.63
N GLN A 14 -16.22 10.19 -10.50
CA GLN A 14 -17.52 9.52 -10.41
C GLN A 14 -17.39 8.01 -10.66
N LEU A 15 -16.56 7.57 -11.62
CA LEU A 15 -16.30 6.14 -11.86
C LEU A 15 -15.84 5.41 -10.60
N PHE A 16 -14.89 5.98 -9.86
CA PHE A 16 -14.41 5.40 -8.61
C PHE A 16 -15.37 5.60 -7.45
N THR A 17 -16.10 6.72 -7.41
CA THR A 17 -17.13 6.96 -6.39
C THR A 17 -18.23 5.92 -6.49
N ASP A 18 -18.77 5.69 -7.69
CA ASP A 18 -19.78 4.67 -7.94
C ASP A 18 -19.25 3.30 -7.49
N LEU A 19 -18.10 2.89 -8.01
CA LEU A 19 -17.48 1.60 -7.69
C LEU A 19 -17.28 1.41 -6.18
N TYR A 20 -16.74 2.40 -5.48
CA TYR A 20 -16.37 2.28 -4.07
C TYR A 20 -17.54 2.46 -3.10
N THR A 21 -18.68 2.96 -3.58
CA THR A 21 -19.90 3.13 -2.79
C THR A 21 -20.99 2.13 -3.15
N GLY A 22 -20.70 1.14 -4.02
CA GLY A 22 -21.62 0.05 -4.33
C GLY A 22 -22.59 0.32 -5.48
N THR A 23 -22.26 1.29 -6.33
CA THR A 23 -23.02 1.62 -7.55
C THR A 23 -22.25 1.14 -8.78
N ILE A 24 -22.93 0.55 -9.76
CA ILE A 24 -22.29 0.16 -11.02
C ILE A 24 -21.85 1.43 -11.77
N PRO A 25 -20.55 1.63 -12.04
CA PRO A 25 -20.07 2.83 -12.72
C PRO A 25 -20.49 2.85 -14.19
N LYS A 26 -20.36 4.00 -14.86
CA LYS A 26 -20.64 4.13 -16.30
C LYS A 26 -19.83 3.17 -17.18
N ARG A 27 -18.58 2.90 -16.79
CA ARG A 27 -17.69 1.91 -17.41
C ARG A 27 -16.69 1.38 -16.38
N ILE A 28 -16.00 0.29 -16.71
CA ILE A 28 -14.91 -0.27 -15.91
C ILE A 28 -13.87 0.84 -15.67
N PRO A 29 -13.62 1.23 -14.39
CA PRO A 29 -12.55 2.16 -14.06
C PRO A 29 -11.20 1.47 -14.25
N ILE A 30 -10.18 2.21 -14.70
CA ILE A 30 -8.82 1.70 -14.87
C ILE A 30 -7.92 2.32 -13.80
N SER A 31 -7.22 1.48 -13.04
CA SER A 31 -6.25 1.89 -12.02
C SER A 31 -4.95 1.12 -12.19
N ALA A 32 -4.23 1.43 -13.26
CA ALA A 32 -2.96 0.76 -13.60
C ALA A 32 -1.76 1.67 -13.29
N ALA A 33 -0.93 1.23 -12.34
CA ALA A 33 0.25 1.96 -11.91
C ALA A 33 1.41 1.84 -12.92
N LEU A 34 2.19 2.90 -13.07
CA LEU A 34 3.50 2.86 -13.71
C LEU A 34 4.55 3.00 -12.60
N PRO A 35 5.52 2.09 -12.44
CA PRO A 35 6.64 2.28 -11.51
C PRO A 35 7.59 3.41 -11.93
N LEU A 36 8.24 4.09 -10.97
CA LEU A 36 9.18 5.18 -11.27
C LEU A 36 10.33 4.71 -12.17
N GLU A 37 10.83 3.50 -11.92
CA GLU A 37 11.90 2.86 -12.67
C GLU A 37 11.53 2.72 -14.15
N LEU A 38 10.34 2.17 -14.42
CA LEU A 38 9.81 2.05 -15.77
C LEU A 38 9.69 3.41 -16.47
N ARG A 39 9.20 4.45 -15.77
CA ARG A 39 9.06 5.80 -16.35
C ARG A 39 10.42 6.36 -16.77
N ILE A 40 11.42 6.25 -15.91
CA ILE A 40 12.78 6.74 -16.16
C ILE A 40 13.40 5.99 -17.34
N GLU A 41 13.27 4.65 -17.37
CA GLU A 41 13.72 3.82 -18.49
C GLU A 41 13.04 4.20 -19.80
N TYR A 42 11.70 4.37 -19.80
CA TYR A 42 10.93 4.78 -20.98
C TYR A 42 11.32 6.19 -21.48
N ALA A 43 11.72 7.06 -20.57
CA ALA A 43 12.28 8.36 -20.92
C ALA A 43 13.71 8.31 -21.48
N GLY A 44 14.37 7.14 -21.46
CA GLY A 44 15.75 6.97 -21.93
C GLY A 44 16.77 7.65 -21.01
N LYS A 45 16.45 7.79 -19.72
CA LYS A 45 17.29 8.45 -18.72
C LYS A 45 18.00 7.40 -17.85
N ASP A 46 19.11 7.80 -17.23
CA ASP A 46 19.86 6.93 -16.32
C ASP A 46 19.11 6.75 -15.00
N LEU A 47 18.74 5.50 -14.69
CA LEU A 47 17.90 5.18 -13.53
C LEU A 47 18.52 5.63 -12.20
N GLY A 48 19.80 5.32 -11.99
CA GLY A 48 20.49 5.65 -10.74
C GLY A 48 20.58 7.16 -10.55
N ARG A 49 21.21 7.85 -11.49
CA ARG A 49 21.41 9.30 -11.46
C ARG A 49 20.08 10.05 -11.30
N THR A 50 19.06 9.69 -12.06
CA THR A 50 17.79 10.41 -12.08
C THR A 50 17.02 10.28 -10.76
N GLN A 51 17.09 9.14 -10.05
CA GLN A 51 16.51 9.02 -8.70
C GLN A 51 17.22 9.91 -7.66
N TRP A 52 18.52 10.13 -7.81
CA TRP A 52 19.27 11.04 -6.92
C TRP A 52 19.01 12.51 -7.22
N THR A 53 19.03 12.90 -8.50
CA THR A 53 18.96 14.32 -8.87
C THR A 53 17.55 14.82 -9.09
N ARG A 54 16.61 13.93 -9.41
CA ARG A 54 15.22 14.25 -9.80
C ARG A 54 15.13 15.22 -10.98
N GLU A 55 16.20 15.32 -11.78
CA GLU A 55 16.24 16.15 -12.97
C GLU A 55 15.21 15.66 -14.00
N ASP A 56 14.48 16.59 -14.62
CA ASP A 56 13.51 16.31 -15.68
C ASP A 56 12.35 15.38 -15.28
N MET A 57 12.06 15.23 -13.98
CA MET A 57 10.98 14.34 -13.51
C MET A 57 9.61 14.68 -14.09
N LEU A 58 9.30 15.96 -14.29
CA LEU A 58 8.04 16.35 -14.95
C LEU A 58 7.97 15.78 -16.36
N GLY A 59 8.99 15.98 -17.19
CA GLY A 59 9.03 15.44 -18.56
C GLY A 59 9.02 13.92 -18.61
N ILE A 60 9.67 13.26 -17.64
CA ILE A 60 9.66 11.79 -17.50
C ILE A 60 8.25 11.27 -17.24
N TYR A 61 7.52 11.90 -16.31
CA TYR A 61 6.14 11.51 -16.00
C TYR A 61 5.22 11.76 -17.21
N GLU A 62 5.30 12.95 -17.81
CA GLU A 62 4.46 13.30 -18.96
C GLU A 62 4.67 12.35 -20.14
N LYS A 63 5.92 12.02 -20.45
CA LYS A 63 6.23 11.03 -21.50
C LYS A 63 5.66 9.66 -21.16
N SER A 64 5.71 9.23 -19.90
CA SER A 64 5.15 7.95 -19.50
C SER A 64 3.63 7.86 -19.65
N PHE A 65 2.92 9.00 -19.68
CA PHE A 65 1.47 9.01 -19.89
C PHE A 65 1.06 8.65 -21.31
N GLU A 66 2.00 8.64 -22.27
CA GLU A 66 1.77 8.09 -23.62
C GLU A 66 1.43 6.59 -23.59
N LEU A 67 1.80 5.89 -22.51
CA LEU A 67 1.58 4.45 -22.31
C LEU A 67 0.27 4.10 -21.61
N THR A 68 -0.43 5.06 -21.00
CA THR A 68 -1.54 4.76 -20.09
C THR A 68 -2.85 5.36 -20.56
N ALA A 69 -3.92 4.59 -20.36
CA ALA A 69 -5.30 5.07 -20.43
C ALA A 69 -5.97 5.06 -19.04
N SER A 70 -5.18 5.05 -17.97
CA SER A 70 -5.66 4.99 -16.57
C SER A 70 -6.60 6.15 -16.23
N ASP A 71 -7.58 5.87 -15.38
CA ASP A 71 -8.48 6.87 -14.81
C ASP A 71 -7.95 7.40 -13.49
N ALA A 72 -7.44 6.51 -12.65
CA ALA A 72 -6.68 6.89 -11.46
C ALA A 72 -5.31 7.41 -11.88
N TYR A 73 -4.78 8.36 -11.11
CA TYR A 73 -3.42 8.84 -11.26
C TYR A 73 -2.48 7.61 -11.19
N PRO A 74 -1.72 7.33 -12.26
CA PRO A 74 -1.00 6.06 -12.41
C PRO A 74 0.27 6.05 -11.55
N SER A 75 0.15 6.32 -10.25
CA SER A 75 1.22 6.48 -9.28
C SER A 75 1.78 5.13 -8.80
N SER A 76 3.01 5.18 -8.31
CA SER A 76 3.71 4.08 -7.65
C SER A 76 4.52 4.64 -6.48
N PHE A 77 4.84 3.82 -5.50
CA PHE A 77 5.78 4.22 -4.46
C PHE A 77 7.15 4.55 -5.07
N ALA A 78 7.72 5.68 -4.67
CA ALA A 78 9.09 6.05 -5.01
C ALA A 78 9.98 5.80 -3.79
N THR A 79 11.12 5.16 -4.01
CA THR A 79 12.12 4.94 -2.96
C THR A 79 13.03 6.16 -2.85
N TYR A 80 13.45 6.54 -1.64
CA TYR A 80 14.19 7.78 -1.38
C TYR A 80 15.69 7.49 -1.17
N PRO A 81 16.52 7.52 -2.24
CA PRO A 81 17.88 7.01 -2.16
C PRO A 81 18.75 7.76 -1.14
N ALA A 82 18.64 9.09 -1.04
CA ALA A 82 19.42 9.85 -0.07
C ALA A 82 19.06 9.51 1.38
N HIS A 83 17.78 9.28 1.68
CA HIS A 83 17.32 8.87 3.02
C HIS A 83 17.94 7.53 3.41
N HIS A 84 17.82 6.51 2.56
CA HIS A 84 18.38 5.18 2.84
C HIS A 84 19.91 5.19 2.88
N HIS A 85 20.56 5.98 2.03
CA HIS A 85 22.01 6.11 2.01
C HIS A 85 22.56 6.76 3.28
N LEU A 86 21.93 7.85 3.75
CA LEU A 86 22.30 8.51 5.01
C LEU A 86 22.14 7.59 6.23
N LEU A 87 21.17 6.68 6.17
CA LEU A 87 20.94 5.68 7.22
C LEU A 87 21.87 4.45 7.11
N GLY A 88 22.65 4.32 6.04
CA GLY A 88 23.43 3.10 5.78
C GLY A 88 22.55 1.85 5.66
N SER A 89 21.38 1.99 5.05
CA SER A 89 20.37 0.93 4.94
C SER A 89 20.93 -0.40 4.43
N ARG A 90 20.56 -1.49 5.10
CA ARG A 90 20.82 -2.87 4.65
C ARG A 90 19.64 -3.48 3.89
N SER A 91 18.43 -2.95 4.08
CA SER A 91 17.19 -3.46 3.48
C SER A 91 16.78 -2.73 2.19
N PHE A 92 17.38 -1.58 1.89
CA PHE A 92 17.15 -0.82 0.65
C PHE A 92 18.51 -0.43 0.07
N MET A 93 18.98 -1.19 -0.91
CA MET A 93 20.32 -1.03 -1.47
C MET A 93 20.27 -0.78 -2.97
N MET A 94 20.84 0.35 -3.41
CA MET A 94 20.99 0.65 -4.84
C MET A 94 22.10 -0.22 -5.44
N GLY A 95 21.74 -1.06 -6.41
CA GLY A 95 22.69 -1.83 -7.21
C GLY A 95 23.38 -0.98 -8.28
N SER A 96 24.38 -1.56 -8.95
CA SER A 96 25.18 -0.87 -9.98
C SER A 96 24.39 -0.37 -11.18
N LYS A 97 23.19 -0.93 -11.43
CA LYS A 97 22.27 -0.49 -12.50
C LYS A 97 21.28 0.60 -12.05
N GLY A 98 21.42 1.13 -10.83
CA GLY A 98 20.51 2.14 -10.28
C GLY A 98 19.20 1.60 -9.69
N ILE A 99 18.92 0.31 -9.86
CA ILE A 99 17.78 -0.38 -9.23
C ILE A 99 18.02 -0.48 -7.73
N ILE A 100 17.09 0.03 -6.91
CA ILE A 100 17.08 -0.20 -5.48
C ILE A 100 16.44 -1.55 -5.21
N GLN A 101 17.20 -2.44 -4.58
CA GLN A 101 16.79 -3.80 -4.25
C GLN A 101 16.44 -3.89 -2.77
N HIS A 102 15.68 -4.93 -2.44
CA HIS A 102 15.34 -5.32 -1.08
C HIS A 102 16.01 -6.65 -0.76
N PRO A 103 17.29 -6.66 -0.36
CA PRO A 103 17.92 -7.86 0.17
C PRO A 103 17.12 -8.38 1.36
N GLU A 104 16.99 -9.71 1.48
CA GLU A 104 16.43 -10.30 2.68
C GLU A 104 17.31 -9.95 3.89
N VAL A 105 16.71 -9.33 4.91
CA VAL A 105 17.37 -8.98 6.17
C VAL A 105 16.62 -9.67 7.30
N SER A 106 17.36 -10.29 8.22
CA SER A 106 16.81 -10.84 9.46
C SER A 106 17.37 -10.06 10.65
N ALA A 107 16.77 -8.91 10.93
CA ALA A 107 17.26 -7.99 11.96
C ALA A 107 16.85 -8.40 13.38
N MET A 108 15.69 -9.05 13.54
CA MET A 108 15.24 -9.60 14.81
C MET A 108 15.83 -11.00 14.99
N GLN A 109 16.36 -11.34 16.16
CA GLN A 109 16.84 -12.68 16.52
C GLN A 109 15.84 -13.40 17.44
N PRO A 110 15.88 -14.74 17.58
CA PRO A 110 14.96 -15.47 18.46
C PRO A 110 14.94 -14.98 19.91
N GLU A 111 16.08 -14.53 20.42
CA GLU A 111 16.23 -13.98 21.76
C GLU A 111 15.53 -12.63 21.96
N ASP A 112 15.19 -11.91 20.88
CA ASP A 112 14.51 -10.61 20.97
C ASP A 112 12.98 -10.73 21.08
N TYR A 113 12.41 -11.94 20.96
CA TYR A 113 10.95 -12.12 20.96
C TYR A 113 10.29 -11.57 22.22
N ASP A 114 10.88 -11.76 23.39
CA ASP A 114 10.23 -11.35 24.64
C ASP A 114 10.14 -9.82 24.75
N ASP A 115 11.20 -9.11 24.34
CA ASP A 115 11.18 -7.65 24.27
C ASP A 115 10.25 -7.14 23.17
N PHE A 116 10.23 -7.83 22.03
CA PHE A 116 9.34 -7.48 20.92
C PHE A 116 7.86 -7.67 21.27
N ILE A 117 7.51 -8.77 21.95
CA ILE A 117 6.15 -9.03 22.45
C ILE A 117 5.75 -7.98 23.50
N ALA A 118 6.69 -7.60 24.38
CA ALA A 118 6.42 -6.59 25.40
C ALA A 118 6.06 -5.22 24.78
N ASN A 119 6.81 -4.79 23.75
CA ASN A 119 6.47 -3.62 22.96
C ASN A 119 7.16 -3.64 21.58
N PRO A 120 6.42 -3.90 20.48
CA PRO A 120 7.02 -3.98 19.16
C PRO A 120 7.72 -2.69 18.72
N TYR A 121 7.13 -1.52 19.00
CA TYR A 121 7.67 -0.25 18.56
C TYR A 121 8.93 0.13 19.34
N ASP A 122 8.97 -0.11 20.66
CA ASP A 122 10.19 0.10 21.44
C ASP A 122 11.31 -0.84 20.98
N CYS A 123 11.00 -2.13 20.76
CA CYS A 123 11.98 -3.09 20.26
C CYS A 123 12.49 -2.71 18.87
N LEU A 124 11.62 -2.18 17.98
CA LEU A 124 12.02 -1.65 16.68
C LEU A 124 13.09 -0.56 16.84
N MET A 125 12.84 0.42 17.72
CA MET A 125 13.77 1.54 17.96
C MET A 125 15.08 1.10 18.61
N GLU A 126 15.01 0.26 19.63
CA GLU A 126 16.16 -0.06 20.47
C GLU A 126 17.08 -1.10 19.86
N LYS A 127 16.51 -2.05 19.11
CA LYS A 127 17.25 -3.25 18.67
C LYS A 127 17.25 -3.43 17.17
N ILE A 128 16.10 -3.28 16.53
CA ILE A 128 15.95 -3.67 15.12
C ILE A 128 16.52 -2.59 14.18
N PHE A 129 16.11 -1.33 14.34
CA PHE A 129 16.59 -0.24 13.50
C PHE A 129 18.11 -0.06 13.57
N PRO A 130 18.79 -0.13 14.74
CA PRO A 130 20.25 -0.13 14.79
C PRO A 130 20.90 -1.25 13.96
N ARG A 131 20.25 -2.43 13.83
CA ARG A 131 20.77 -3.56 13.04
C ARG A 131 20.50 -3.43 11.55
N ILE A 132 19.39 -2.82 11.14
CA ILE A 132 19.05 -2.55 9.73
C ILE A 132 19.81 -1.32 9.21
N TYR A 133 19.98 -0.32 10.07
CA TYR A 133 20.56 1.00 9.79
C TYR A 133 21.73 1.26 10.75
N PRO A 134 22.94 0.77 10.43
CA PRO A 134 24.08 0.78 11.36
C PRO A 134 24.49 2.17 11.86
N VAL A 135 24.13 3.24 11.14
CA VAL A 135 24.41 4.61 11.61
C VAL A 135 23.63 4.96 12.88
N LEU A 136 22.52 4.26 13.15
CA LEU A 136 21.73 4.41 14.36
C LEU A 136 22.36 3.69 15.57
N ASP A 137 23.35 2.84 15.33
CA ASP A 137 24.17 2.16 16.36
C ASP A 137 25.50 2.90 16.63
N THR A 138 25.50 4.23 16.53
CA THR A 138 26.69 5.07 16.77
C THR A 138 26.54 5.90 18.05
N ASP A 139 27.51 6.74 18.40
CA ASP A 139 27.37 7.60 19.58
C ASP A 139 26.14 8.54 19.49
N PRO A 140 25.59 9.00 20.62
CA PRO A 140 24.35 9.79 20.64
C PRO A 140 24.36 11.04 19.74
N VAL A 141 25.53 11.69 19.59
CA VAL A 141 25.64 12.91 18.78
C VAL A 141 25.61 12.54 17.30
N SER A 142 26.45 11.57 16.89
CA SER A 142 26.50 11.11 15.50
C SER A 142 25.16 10.55 15.03
N ARG A 143 24.51 9.69 15.82
CA ARG A 143 23.21 9.10 15.45
C ARG A 143 22.13 10.18 15.28
N SER A 144 22.11 11.19 16.15
CA SER A 144 21.09 12.26 16.10
C SER A 144 21.26 13.14 14.86
N LEU A 145 22.52 13.48 14.53
CA LEU A 145 22.82 14.24 13.31
C LEU A 145 22.53 13.44 12.05
N ALA A 146 22.81 12.13 12.05
CA ALA A 146 22.50 11.24 10.92
C ALA A 146 20.98 11.13 10.71
N LEU A 147 20.22 10.85 11.78
CA LEU A 147 18.77 10.77 11.72
C LEU A 147 18.16 12.11 11.26
N ALA A 148 18.61 13.25 11.80
CA ALA A 148 18.12 14.56 11.37
C ALA A 148 18.32 14.82 9.87
N LYS A 149 19.48 14.46 9.32
CA LYS A 149 19.76 14.55 7.87
C LYS A 149 18.87 13.59 7.08
N ALA A 150 18.71 12.36 7.53
CA ALA A 150 17.88 11.34 6.88
C ALA A 150 16.39 11.73 6.88
N THR A 151 15.90 12.29 7.98
CA THR A 151 14.54 12.84 8.12
C THR A 151 14.34 14.02 7.17
N LYS A 152 15.28 14.96 7.11
CA LYS A 152 15.22 16.06 6.13
C LYS A 152 15.17 15.52 4.70
N ALA A 153 16.02 14.55 4.36
CA ALA A 153 16.03 13.94 3.04
C ALA A 153 14.68 13.29 2.73
N TYR A 154 14.12 12.52 3.66
CA TYR A 154 12.80 11.88 3.50
C TYR A 154 11.72 12.89 3.11
N PHE A 155 11.55 13.96 3.90
CA PHE A 155 10.52 14.96 3.63
C PHE A 155 10.80 15.78 2.37
N GLU A 156 12.07 16.02 2.03
CA GLU A 156 12.42 16.68 0.77
C GLU A 156 12.00 15.86 -0.47
N TYR A 157 12.09 14.53 -0.42
CA TYR A 157 11.56 13.66 -1.47
C TYR A 157 10.03 13.61 -1.45
N ALA A 158 9.42 13.47 -0.27
CA ALA A 158 7.97 13.42 -0.12
C ALA A 158 7.29 14.70 -0.66
N ASP A 159 7.79 15.88 -0.26
CA ASP A 159 7.26 17.17 -0.70
C ASP A 159 7.44 17.37 -2.22
N PHE A 160 8.58 16.95 -2.77
CA PHE A 160 8.85 17.03 -4.20
C PHE A 160 7.82 16.21 -5.01
N TYR A 161 7.61 14.94 -4.65
CA TYR A 161 6.66 14.10 -5.35
C TYR A 161 5.22 14.53 -5.11
N ALA A 162 4.85 14.95 -3.90
CA ALA A 162 3.51 15.47 -3.63
C ALA A 162 3.17 16.71 -4.48
N GLY A 163 4.12 17.63 -4.64
CA GLY A 163 3.96 18.80 -5.50
C GLY A 163 3.85 18.43 -6.99
N LEU A 164 4.71 17.52 -7.45
CA LEU A 164 4.68 17.01 -8.83
C LEU A 164 3.35 16.29 -9.14
N ASP A 165 2.92 15.41 -8.24
CA ASP A 165 1.69 14.63 -8.37
C ASP A 165 0.48 15.56 -8.44
N ALA A 166 0.37 16.54 -7.53
CA ALA A 166 -0.72 17.51 -7.54
C ALA A 166 -0.80 18.27 -8.88
N GLN A 167 0.35 18.70 -9.42
CA GLN A 167 0.42 19.36 -10.72
C GLN A 167 -0.07 18.45 -11.86
N LEU A 168 0.36 17.19 -11.88
CA LEU A 168 0.04 16.24 -12.95
C LEU A 168 -1.41 15.76 -12.87
N ILE A 169 -1.94 15.56 -11.66
CA ILE A 169 -3.35 15.22 -11.43
C ILE A 169 -4.26 16.29 -12.03
N ASP A 170 -4.00 17.56 -11.74
CA ASP A 170 -4.78 18.70 -12.26
C ASP A 170 -4.59 18.90 -13.77
N LYS A 171 -3.37 18.69 -14.27
CA LYS A 171 -3.05 18.89 -15.70
C LYS A 171 -3.75 17.87 -16.60
N TYR A 172 -3.85 16.62 -16.15
CA TYR A 172 -4.36 15.50 -16.94
C TYR A 172 -5.74 14.99 -16.47
N GLY A 173 -6.32 15.63 -15.45
CA GLY A 173 -7.65 15.32 -14.92
C GLY A 173 -7.76 13.90 -14.38
N PHE A 174 -6.74 13.39 -13.69
CA PHE A 174 -6.80 12.06 -13.10
C PHE A 174 -7.66 12.04 -11.83
N PHE A 175 -8.27 10.89 -11.54
CA PHE A 175 -8.79 10.63 -10.21
C PHE A 175 -7.62 10.41 -9.24
N ALA A 176 -7.69 11.05 -8.07
CA ALA A 176 -6.85 10.75 -6.93
C ALA A 176 -7.72 10.67 -5.68
N PRO A 177 -7.41 9.77 -4.73
CA PRO A 177 -8.13 9.73 -3.46
C PRO A 177 -7.93 11.05 -2.70
N PRO A 178 -8.90 11.47 -1.85
CA PRO A 178 -8.77 12.68 -1.06
C PRO A 178 -7.47 12.71 -0.24
N ALA A 179 -6.82 13.86 -0.16
CA ALA A 179 -5.57 14.02 0.57
C ALA A 179 -5.71 13.58 2.03
N GLY A 180 -4.80 12.73 2.49
CA GLY A 180 -4.79 12.17 3.84
C GLY A 180 -5.74 10.99 4.07
N SER A 181 -6.38 10.45 3.02
CA SER A 181 -7.22 9.24 3.10
C SER A 181 -6.52 7.93 2.68
N GLY A 182 -5.26 8.02 2.27
CA GLY A 182 -4.41 6.87 1.98
C GLY A 182 -3.53 6.53 3.17
N SER A 183 -3.33 5.23 3.40
CA SER A 183 -2.34 4.68 4.32
C SER A 183 -1.79 3.37 3.76
N GLY A 184 -0.79 2.81 4.42
CA GLY A 184 -0.23 1.51 4.06
C GLY A 184 0.23 0.77 5.30
N GLY A 185 0.12 -0.55 5.26
CA GLY A 185 0.53 -1.42 6.34
C GLY A 185 0.81 -2.84 5.86
N THR A 186 1.31 -3.64 6.78
CA THR A 186 1.52 -5.08 6.62
C THR A 186 0.61 -5.80 7.60
N THR A 187 0.25 -7.05 7.28
CA THR A 187 -0.40 -7.89 8.30
C THR A 187 0.57 -8.11 9.46
N PRO A 188 0.09 -8.38 10.69
CA PRO A 188 0.99 -8.62 11.81
C PRO A 188 1.98 -9.77 11.58
N PHE A 189 1.57 -10.80 10.84
CA PHE A 189 2.47 -11.89 10.48
C PHE A 189 3.49 -11.48 9.41
N ASP A 190 3.07 -10.72 8.39
CA ASP A 190 3.99 -10.24 7.34
C ASP A 190 5.04 -9.25 7.89
N LEU A 191 4.66 -8.36 8.83
CA LEU A 191 5.64 -7.51 9.51
C LEU A 191 6.72 -8.35 10.21
N LEU A 192 6.31 -9.44 10.87
CA LEU A 192 7.22 -10.34 11.56
C LEU A 192 8.11 -11.14 10.59
N SER A 193 7.65 -11.45 9.38
CA SER A 193 8.43 -12.17 8.39
C SER A 193 9.38 -11.29 7.58
N ASP A 194 8.90 -10.17 7.04
CA ASP A 194 9.58 -9.52 5.92
C ASP A 194 10.90 -8.88 6.34
N ILE A 195 10.85 -8.07 7.40
CA ILE A 195 11.98 -7.22 7.80
C ILE A 195 12.53 -7.62 9.18
N LEU A 196 11.77 -8.39 9.96
CA LEU A 196 12.17 -8.85 11.28
C LEU A 196 12.89 -10.20 11.22
N ARG A 197 12.16 -11.31 11.08
CA ARG A 197 12.72 -12.66 11.16
C ARG A 197 13.26 -13.19 9.84
N GLY A 198 12.91 -12.58 8.71
CA GLY A 198 13.14 -13.11 7.36
C GLY A 198 12.32 -14.38 7.11
N PHE A 199 12.26 -14.78 5.84
CA PHE A 199 11.52 -15.96 5.40
C PHE A 199 12.06 -17.24 6.04
N LYS A 200 13.39 -17.35 6.11
CA LYS A 200 14.05 -18.50 6.75
C LYS A 200 13.77 -18.56 8.25
N GLY A 201 13.88 -17.43 8.95
CA GLY A 201 13.69 -17.38 10.40
C GLY A 201 12.25 -17.71 10.79
N ILE A 202 11.28 -17.04 10.17
CA ILE A 202 9.87 -17.22 10.52
C ILE A 202 9.39 -18.67 10.27
N THR A 203 9.86 -19.30 9.20
CA THR A 203 9.52 -20.70 8.88
C THR A 203 10.06 -21.68 9.94
N MET A 204 11.24 -21.38 10.50
CA MET A 204 11.81 -22.18 11.59
C MET A 204 11.08 -21.95 12.91
N ASP A 205 10.70 -20.71 13.19
CA ASP A 205 10.10 -20.29 14.45
C ASP A 205 8.70 -20.87 14.65
N ILE A 206 7.93 -21.09 13.56
CA ILE A 206 6.65 -21.82 13.60
C ILE A 206 6.78 -23.20 14.27
N LYS A 207 7.96 -23.84 14.17
CA LYS A 207 8.21 -25.14 14.80
C LYS A 207 8.88 -25.02 16.17
N ARG A 208 9.68 -23.98 16.40
CA ARG A 208 10.55 -23.86 17.57
C ARG A 208 9.94 -23.07 18.72
N CYS A 209 9.18 -22.02 18.41
CA CYS A 209 8.54 -21.14 19.38
C CYS A 209 7.15 -20.65 18.89
N PRO A 210 6.23 -21.59 18.55
CA PRO A 210 4.93 -21.25 17.98
C PRO A 210 4.09 -20.31 18.86
N GLU A 211 4.19 -20.42 20.18
CA GLU A 211 3.52 -19.54 21.13
C GLU A 211 4.03 -18.09 21.07
N LYS A 212 5.33 -17.89 20.80
CA LYS A 212 5.92 -16.55 20.67
C LYS A 212 5.47 -15.85 19.38
N ILE A 213 5.22 -16.60 18.31
CA ILE A 213 4.65 -16.04 17.07
C ILE A 213 3.25 -15.50 17.32
N LEU A 214 2.38 -16.27 17.99
CA LEU A 214 1.03 -15.81 18.31
C LEU A 214 1.07 -14.52 19.15
N ALA A 215 1.85 -14.54 20.23
CA ALA A 215 1.99 -13.38 21.10
C ALA A 215 2.57 -12.16 20.36
N ALA A 216 3.52 -12.36 19.44
CA ALA A 216 4.08 -11.29 18.63
C ALA A 216 3.05 -10.70 17.66
N CYS A 217 2.25 -11.53 16.98
CA CYS A 217 1.19 -11.05 16.09
C CYS A 217 0.13 -10.25 16.87
N ASP A 218 -0.27 -10.70 18.06
CA ASP A 218 -1.20 -9.97 18.93
C ASP A 218 -0.60 -8.63 19.40
N ALA A 219 0.69 -8.61 19.75
CA ALA A 219 1.40 -7.39 20.16
C ALA A 219 1.55 -6.38 19.01
N ILE A 220 1.76 -6.84 17.78
CA ILE A 220 1.87 -5.98 16.58
C ILE A 220 0.51 -5.35 16.22
N LEU A 221 -0.61 -6.04 16.44
CA LEU A 221 -1.92 -5.62 15.93
C LEU A 221 -2.30 -4.15 16.27
N PRO A 222 -2.15 -3.64 17.52
CA PRO A 222 -2.37 -2.22 17.82
C PRO A 222 -1.50 -1.26 17.00
N LEU A 223 -0.23 -1.62 16.79
CA LEU A 223 0.71 -0.84 15.99
C LEU A 223 0.27 -0.82 14.51
N SER A 224 -0.12 -1.96 13.95
CA SER A 224 -0.62 -2.06 12.57
C SER A 224 -1.91 -1.26 12.39
N ILE A 225 -2.83 -1.26 13.35
CA ILE A 225 -4.05 -0.45 13.31
C ILE A 225 -3.71 1.04 13.35
N LYS A 226 -2.81 1.47 14.25
CA LYS A 226 -2.36 2.87 14.30
C LYS A 226 -1.74 3.29 12.97
N LYS A 227 -0.78 2.51 12.44
CA LYS A 227 -0.10 2.79 11.17
C LYS A 227 -1.06 2.79 9.98
N GLY A 228 -2.07 1.94 10.04
CA GLY A 228 -3.07 1.82 8.98
C GLY A 228 -4.21 2.83 9.05
N THR A 229 -4.37 3.54 10.16
CA THR A 229 -5.40 4.57 10.31
C THR A 229 -4.97 5.86 9.61
N PRO A 230 -5.68 6.31 8.55
CA PRO A 230 -5.34 7.54 7.85
C PRO A 230 -5.82 8.76 8.65
N VAL A 231 -5.25 9.93 8.35
CA VAL A 231 -5.61 11.20 9.00
C VAL A 231 -7.05 11.61 8.68
N LYS A 232 -7.52 11.32 7.47
CA LYS A 232 -8.86 11.64 6.98
C LYS A 232 -9.48 10.42 6.29
N PRO A 233 -10.06 9.47 7.03
CA PRO A 233 -10.71 8.31 6.44
C PRO A 233 -11.73 8.71 5.37
N SER A 234 -11.77 7.95 4.28
CA SER A 234 -12.68 8.21 3.18
C SER A 234 -13.06 6.91 2.48
N PRO A 235 -14.32 6.76 2.01
CA PRO A 235 -14.70 5.69 1.10
C PRO A 235 -13.88 5.67 -0.19
N LEU A 236 -13.31 6.81 -0.61
CA LEU A 236 -12.46 6.88 -1.82
C LEU A 236 -11.00 6.52 -1.55
N GLY A 237 -10.55 6.65 -0.30
CA GLY A 237 -9.22 6.24 0.15
C GLY A 237 -9.11 4.73 0.36
N ALA A 238 -7.90 4.27 0.68
CA ALA A 238 -7.63 2.88 1.06
C ALA A 238 -6.42 2.78 2.00
N ASN A 239 -6.44 1.80 2.89
CA ASN A 239 -5.21 1.22 3.44
C ASN A 239 -4.69 0.16 2.47
N PHE A 240 -3.49 0.34 1.93
CA PHE A 240 -2.87 -0.68 1.07
C PHE A 240 -2.15 -1.74 1.91
N ILE A 241 -2.44 -3.01 1.65
CA ILE A 241 -1.78 -4.17 2.28
C ILE A 241 -1.35 -5.15 1.19
N ALA A 242 -0.06 -5.48 1.14
CA ALA A 242 0.45 -6.61 0.37
C ALA A 242 0.55 -7.85 1.26
N LEU A 243 0.08 -9.00 0.77
CA LEU A 243 0.01 -10.24 1.55
C LEU A 243 1.09 -11.22 1.09
N HIS A 244 2.22 -11.28 1.80
CA HIS A 244 3.42 -11.98 1.34
C HIS A 244 3.48 -13.46 1.80
N MET A 245 3.14 -13.76 3.05
CA MET A 245 3.45 -15.07 3.64
C MET A 245 2.38 -16.14 3.53
N ALA A 246 1.10 -15.76 3.41
CA ALA A 246 -0.01 -16.70 3.60
C ALA A 246 0.02 -17.91 2.64
N THR A 247 0.45 -17.73 1.39
CA THR A 247 0.50 -18.81 0.39
C THR A 247 1.60 -19.83 0.68
N TYR A 248 2.67 -19.43 1.37
CA TYR A 248 3.75 -20.30 1.82
C TYR A 248 3.40 -21.10 3.08
N LEU A 249 2.35 -20.73 3.80
CA LEU A 249 1.87 -21.45 4.97
C LEU A 249 1.03 -22.67 4.57
N ARG A 250 1.08 -23.71 5.42
CA ARG A 250 0.05 -24.76 5.40
C ARG A 250 -1.26 -24.13 5.89
N THR A 251 -2.40 -24.59 5.39
CA THR A 251 -3.73 -24.08 5.78
C THR A 251 -3.91 -23.96 7.30
N LYS A 252 -3.55 -25.01 8.06
CA LYS A 252 -3.61 -25.00 9.53
C LYS A 252 -2.72 -23.96 10.21
N ASP A 253 -1.60 -23.59 9.60
CA ASP A 253 -0.69 -22.56 10.12
C ASP A 253 -1.22 -21.17 9.76
N PHE A 254 -1.79 -21.00 8.57
CA PHE A 254 -2.50 -19.77 8.18
C PHE A 254 -3.67 -19.48 9.14
N GLU A 255 -4.55 -20.46 9.36
CA GLU A 255 -5.69 -20.36 10.28
C GLU A 255 -5.27 -19.97 11.69
N LYS A 256 -4.12 -20.46 12.14
CA LYS A 256 -3.63 -20.27 13.49
C LYS A 256 -2.87 -18.95 13.67
N TYR A 257 -1.90 -18.66 12.80
CA TYR A 257 -0.92 -17.59 13.01
C TYR A 257 -1.17 -16.34 12.16
N TYR A 258 -1.83 -16.47 11.01
CA TYR A 258 -1.96 -15.38 10.05
C TYR A 258 -3.37 -14.76 10.09
N TRP A 259 -4.39 -15.60 9.93
CA TRP A 259 -5.78 -15.18 9.75
C TRP A 259 -6.33 -14.35 10.91
N PRO A 260 -6.18 -14.73 12.20
CA PRO A 260 -6.88 -14.07 13.29
C PRO A 260 -6.55 -12.57 13.40
N THR A 261 -5.27 -12.23 13.29
CA THR A 261 -4.83 -10.83 13.37
C THR A 261 -5.00 -10.07 12.06
N PHE A 262 -4.93 -10.75 10.91
CA PHE A 262 -5.25 -10.13 9.62
C PHE A 262 -6.74 -9.75 9.56
N TYR A 263 -7.63 -10.65 9.95
CA TYR A 263 -9.07 -10.42 10.07
C TYR A 263 -9.36 -9.20 10.96
N LYS A 264 -8.80 -9.19 12.19
CA LYS A 264 -8.97 -8.08 13.14
C LYS A 264 -8.41 -6.76 12.60
N LEU A 265 -7.30 -6.78 11.88
CA LEU A 265 -6.72 -5.58 11.28
C LEU A 265 -7.70 -4.96 10.26
N VAL A 266 -8.23 -5.76 9.33
CA VAL A 266 -9.12 -5.26 8.28
C VAL A 266 -10.44 -4.75 8.87
N HIS A 267 -11.04 -5.49 9.81
CA HIS A 267 -12.25 -5.05 10.51
C HIS A 267 -12.02 -3.80 11.35
N GLY A 268 -10.94 -3.74 12.13
CA GLY A 268 -10.62 -2.57 12.95
C GLY A 268 -10.33 -1.30 12.13
N LEU A 269 -9.76 -1.43 10.93
CA LEU A 269 -9.63 -0.30 10.00
C LEU A 269 -10.98 0.12 9.41
N ALA A 270 -11.84 -0.85 9.08
CA ALA A 270 -13.18 -0.59 8.59
C ALA A 270 -14.07 0.11 9.64
N GLU A 271 -13.97 -0.27 10.91
CA GLU A 271 -14.62 0.42 12.04
C GLU A 271 -14.18 1.89 12.16
N LYS A 272 -12.93 2.19 11.82
CA LYS A 272 -12.41 3.57 11.73
C LYS A 272 -12.82 4.29 10.44
N GLY A 273 -13.72 3.72 9.66
CA GLY A 273 -14.22 4.27 8.40
C GLY A 273 -13.29 4.05 7.21
N GLN A 274 -12.24 3.24 7.33
CA GLN A 274 -11.25 3.03 6.28
C GLN A 274 -11.32 1.64 5.65
N THR A 275 -11.53 1.60 4.33
CA THR A 275 -11.49 0.36 3.53
C THR A 275 -10.05 -0.06 3.26
N CYS A 276 -9.80 -1.36 3.12
CA CYS A 276 -8.50 -1.90 2.66
C CYS A 276 -8.49 -2.18 1.14
N LEU A 277 -7.35 -1.88 0.51
CA LEU A 277 -6.94 -2.38 -0.79
C LEU A 277 -5.86 -3.44 -0.57
N ILE A 278 -6.17 -4.67 -0.91
CA ILE A 278 -5.40 -5.85 -0.55
C ILE A 278 -4.84 -6.48 -1.81
N PHE A 279 -3.52 -6.60 -1.87
CA PHE A 279 -2.84 -7.37 -2.91
C PHE A 279 -2.71 -8.82 -2.47
N CYS A 280 -3.44 -9.70 -3.14
CA CYS A 280 -3.31 -11.14 -3.00
C CYS A 280 -2.15 -11.61 -3.88
N GLU A 281 -0.93 -11.53 -3.34
CA GLU A 281 0.30 -12.00 -3.99
C GLU A 281 0.31 -13.54 -4.02
N ASP A 282 0.80 -14.11 -5.13
CA ASP A 282 0.70 -15.52 -5.43
C ASP A 282 -0.77 -16.04 -5.43
N ASN A 283 -0.98 -17.36 -5.35
CA ASN A 283 -2.26 -18.00 -5.53
C ASN A 283 -3.06 -18.15 -4.20
N TRP A 284 -4.12 -17.35 -4.08
CA TRP A 284 -5.00 -17.31 -2.90
C TRP A 284 -6.24 -18.23 -2.97
N MET A 285 -6.34 -19.13 -3.96
CA MET A 285 -7.58 -19.89 -4.20
C MET A 285 -8.02 -20.75 -3.01
N ARG A 286 -7.07 -21.18 -2.17
CA ARG A 286 -7.32 -21.97 -0.95
C ARG A 286 -8.00 -21.16 0.16
N TYR A 287 -7.98 -19.84 0.09
CA TYR A 287 -8.37 -18.95 1.18
C TYR A 287 -9.56 -18.02 0.82
N LEU A 288 -10.24 -18.27 -0.30
CA LEU A 288 -11.36 -17.42 -0.73
C LEU A 288 -12.49 -17.34 0.30
N ASP A 289 -12.76 -18.42 1.03
CA ASP A 289 -13.81 -18.42 2.05
C ASP A 289 -13.44 -17.50 3.23
N TYR A 290 -12.16 -17.44 3.61
CA TYR A 290 -11.66 -16.46 4.58
C TYR A 290 -11.77 -15.03 4.06
N LEU A 291 -11.31 -14.77 2.83
CA LEU A 291 -11.44 -13.44 2.22
C LEU A 291 -12.90 -12.97 2.16
N TYR A 292 -13.86 -13.89 2.01
CA TYR A 292 -15.29 -13.57 2.03
C TYR A 292 -15.76 -12.99 3.37
N GLU A 293 -15.14 -13.39 4.49
CA GLU A 293 -15.47 -12.90 5.83
C GLU A 293 -15.11 -11.43 6.04
N LEU A 294 -14.23 -10.85 5.22
CA LEU A 294 -13.82 -9.44 5.32
C LEU A 294 -14.97 -8.48 4.97
N PRO A 295 -14.95 -7.22 5.47
CA PRO A 295 -16.02 -6.24 5.23
C PRO A 295 -16.38 -6.04 3.76
N GLN A 296 -17.65 -5.76 3.51
CA GLN A 296 -18.16 -5.36 2.20
C GLN A 296 -17.38 -4.16 1.65
N GLY A 297 -17.12 -4.18 0.34
CA GLY A 297 -16.34 -3.14 -0.33
C GLY A 297 -14.83 -3.23 -0.11
N THR A 298 -14.31 -4.20 0.67
CA THR A 298 -12.88 -4.53 0.66
C THR A 298 -12.44 -4.80 -0.79
N ARG A 299 -11.32 -4.21 -1.18
CA ARG A 299 -10.83 -4.24 -2.55
C ARG A 299 -9.69 -5.25 -2.64
N PHE A 300 -9.79 -6.19 -3.55
CA PHE A 300 -8.74 -7.15 -3.83
C PHE A 300 -8.22 -6.95 -5.24
N TYR A 301 -6.91 -7.05 -5.41
CA TYR A 301 -6.37 -7.42 -6.71
C TYR A 301 -5.48 -8.65 -6.57
N PHE A 302 -5.60 -9.57 -7.51
CA PHE A 302 -4.99 -10.90 -7.45
C PHE A 302 -3.85 -11.02 -8.46
N GLU A 303 -2.74 -11.61 -8.03
CA GLU A 303 -1.66 -11.97 -8.95
C GLU A 303 -2.05 -13.21 -9.79
N TYR A 304 -2.40 -14.30 -9.10
CA TYR A 304 -2.72 -15.59 -9.73
C TYR A 304 -4.06 -16.16 -9.27
N GLY A 305 -4.61 -17.07 -10.08
CA GLY A 305 -5.77 -17.88 -9.73
C GLY A 305 -6.83 -17.96 -10.83
N ASP A 306 -8.01 -18.44 -10.47
CA ASP A 306 -9.17 -18.54 -11.37
C ASP A 306 -10.08 -17.32 -11.21
N PRO A 307 -10.12 -16.39 -12.19
CA PRO A 307 -10.95 -15.19 -12.10
C PRO A 307 -12.45 -15.51 -12.03
N LYS A 308 -12.93 -16.64 -12.58
CA LYS A 308 -14.35 -17.02 -12.53
C LYS A 308 -14.74 -17.42 -11.12
N LEU A 309 -13.95 -18.29 -10.49
CA LEU A 309 -14.20 -18.73 -9.12
C LEU A 309 -14.14 -17.55 -8.14
N VAL A 310 -13.17 -16.64 -8.31
CA VAL A 310 -13.07 -15.44 -7.48
C VAL A 310 -14.28 -14.54 -7.66
N LYS A 311 -14.71 -14.29 -8.91
CA LYS A 311 -15.91 -13.49 -9.17
C LYS A 311 -17.15 -14.11 -8.54
N GLU A 312 -17.32 -15.43 -8.67
CA GLU A 312 -18.45 -16.17 -8.10
C GLU A 312 -18.50 -16.05 -6.57
N LYS A 313 -17.36 -16.28 -5.90
CA LYS A 313 -17.28 -16.27 -4.43
C LYS A 313 -17.30 -14.86 -3.83
N LEU A 314 -16.53 -13.94 -4.39
CA LEU A 314 -16.24 -12.64 -3.75
C LEU A 314 -16.96 -11.45 -4.42
N GLY A 315 -17.23 -11.53 -5.72
CA GLY A 315 -17.61 -10.36 -6.54
C GLY A 315 -18.93 -9.68 -6.18
N LYS A 316 -19.81 -10.34 -5.42
CA LYS A 316 -21.05 -9.71 -4.91
C LYS A 316 -20.80 -8.79 -3.72
N LYS A 317 -19.81 -9.10 -2.87
CA LYS A 317 -19.51 -8.38 -1.62
C LYS A 317 -18.28 -7.49 -1.74
N HIS A 318 -17.29 -7.91 -2.52
CA HIS A 318 -15.98 -7.28 -2.63
C HIS A 318 -15.72 -6.76 -4.03
N ILE A 319 -14.80 -5.80 -4.11
CA ILE A 319 -14.37 -5.21 -5.38
C ILE A 319 -13.13 -5.97 -5.85
N ILE A 320 -13.16 -6.47 -7.09
CA ILE A 320 -12.14 -7.37 -7.64
C ILE A 320 -11.31 -6.66 -8.71
N SER A 321 -10.04 -7.05 -8.82
CA SER A 321 -9.12 -6.63 -9.89
C SER A 321 -7.95 -7.62 -10.03
N GLY A 322 -7.01 -7.32 -10.91
CA GLY A 322 -5.83 -8.14 -11.19
C GLY A 322 -6.04 -9.18 -12.29
N PHE A 323 -5.36 -10.32 -12.16
CA PHE A 323 -5.35 -11.47 -13.08
C PHE A 323 -4.78 -11.26 -14.48
N TYR A 324 -4.68 -10.03 -15.00
CA TYR A 324 -4.05 -9.83 -16.30
C TYR A 324 -2.52 -9.98 -16.17
N PRO A 325 -1.89 -11.01 -16.75
CA PRO A 325 -0.47 -11.26 -16.56
C PRO A 325 0.42 -10.24 -17.30
N ILE A 326 1.21 -9.40 -16.60
CA ILE A 326 2.08 -8.42 -17.28
C ILE A 326 3.07 -9.07 -18.24
N THR A 327 3.56 -10.26 -17.92
CA THR A 327 4.58 -10.97 -18.71
C THR A 327 4.04 -11.41 -20.07
N TYR A 328 2.72 -11.56 -20.19
CA TYR A 328 2.05 -11.86 -21.43
C TYR A 328 2.17 -10.70 -22.43
N LEU A 329 2.19 -9.45 -21.95
CA LEU A 329 2.41 -8.28 -22.79
C LEU A 329 3.74 -8.32 -23.52
N LYS A 330 4.76 -8.97 -22.95
CA LYS A 330 6.09 -9.07 -23.57
C LYS A 330 6.13 -10.07 -24.71
N THR A 331 5.39 -11.17 -24.57
CA THR A 331 5.57 -12.37 -25.40
C THR A 331 4.45 -12.58 -26.42
N ALA A 332 3.26 -12.05 -26.16
CA ALA A 332 2.10 -12.18 -27.03
C ALA A 332 2.01 -11.06 -28.08
N THR A 333 1.22 -11.28 -29.14
CA THR A 333 0.86 -10.23 -30.09
C THR A 333 -0.11 -9.23 -29.46
N LYS A 334 -0.28 -8.07 -30.10
CA LYS A 334 -1.24 -7.06 -29.67
C LYS A 334 -2.67 -7.61 -29.62
N GLU A 335 -3.07 -8.38 -30.63
CA GLU A 335 -4.40 -8.99 -30.73
C GLU A 335 -4.63 -10.00 -29.61
N GLN A 336 -3.65 -10.86 -29.34
CA GLN A 336 -3.71 -11.81 -28.23
C GLN A 336 -3.84 -11.12 -26.86
N CYS A 337 -3.14 -10.00 -26.67
CA CYS A 337 -3.26 -9.20 -25.46
C CYS A 337 -4.68 -8.62 -25.31
N ILE A 338 -5.25 -8.10 -26.39
CA ILE A 338 -6.62 -7.59 -26.41
C ILE A 338 -7.64 -8.72 -26.15
N ASP A 339 -7.47 -9.88 -26.78
CA ASP A 339 -8.34 -11.05 -26.56
C ASP A 339 -8.31 -11.50 -25.10
N LYS A 340 -7.13 -11.43 -24.45
CA LYS A 340 -7.01 -11.73 -23.02
C LYS A 340 -7.71 -10.70 -22.14
N ALA A 341 -7.64 -9.41 -22.50
CA ALA A 341 -8.36 -8.37 -21.80
C ALA A 341 -9.88 -8.59 -21.91
N LYS A 342 -10.35 -8.93 -23.11
CA LYS A 342 -11.76 -9.26 -23.37
C LYS A 342 -12.23 -10.46 -22.53
N GLU A 343 -11.46 -11.55 -22.52
CA GLU A 343 -11.76 -12.73 -21.71
C GLU A 343 -11.96 -12.37 -20.23
N LEU A 344 -11.06 -11.54 -19.67
CA LEU A 344 -11.15 -11.12 -18.26
C LEU A 344 -12.32 -10.16 -18.02
N ILE A 345 -12.61 -9.25 -18.96
CA ILE A 345 -13.79 -8.38 -18.87
C ILE A 345 -15.07 -9.21 -18.86
N ASP A 346 -15.22 -10.17 -19.77
CA ASP A 346 -16.40 -11.04 -19.87
C ASP A 346 -16.64 -11.84 -18.58
N ILE A 347 -15.57 -12.14 -17.83
CA ILE A 347 -15.63 -12.85 -16.55
C ILE A 347 -15.91 -11.90 -15.37
N LEU A 348 -15.13 -10.82 -15.26
CA LEU A 348 -15.02 -10.03 -14.03
C LEU A 348 -15.96 -8.82 -14.00
N ALA A 349 -16.30 -8.25 -15.15
CA ALA A 349 -17.14 -7.05 -15.23
C ALA A 349 -18.62 -7.31 -14.87
N PRO A 350 -19.29 -8.39 -15.34
CA PRO A 350 -20.72 -8.58 -15.09
C PRO A 350 -21.12 -8.40 -13.61
N GLY A 351 -22.15 -7.59 -13.37
CA GLY A 351 -22.63 -7.25 -12.02
C GLY A 351 -21.85 -6.16 -11.29
N GLY A 352 -20.88 -5.49 -11.93
CA GLY A 352 -20.09 -4.41 -11.30
C GLY A 352 -19.01 -4.93 -10.35
N ASN A 353 -18.62 -4.11 -9.36
CA ASN A 353 -17.54 -4.43 -8.39
C ASN A 353 -16.22 -4.87 -9.06
N TYR A 354 -15.86 -4.25 -10.18
CA TYR A 354 -14.63 -4.54 -10.91
C TYR A 354 -13.97 -3.26 -11.38
N PHE A 355 -12.67 -3.16 -11.16
CA PHE A 355 -11.80 -2.20 -11.85
C PHE A 355 -10.67 -2.97 -12.55
N PHE A 356 -10.21 -2.43 -13.66
CA PHE A 356 -9.11 -3.04 -14.40
C PHE A 356 -7.76 -2.61 -13.82
N ASN A 357 -6.94 -3.61 -13.52
CA ASN A 357 -5.52 -3.52 -13.23
C ASN A 357 -4.86 -4.83 -13.68
N PHE A 358 -3.54 -4.82 -13.80
CA PHE A 358 -2.73 -6.01 -14.06
C PHE A 358 -2.54 -6.85 -12.79
N ASP A 359 -2.01 -8.07 -12.95
CA ASP A 359 -1.63 -8.96 -11.85
C ASP A 359 -0.59 -8.33 -10.91
N LYS A 360 0.29 -7.49 -11.47
CA LYS A 360 1.29 -6.67 -10.78
C LYS A 360 1.75 -5.49 -11.63
N SER A 361 2.60 -4.64 -11.07
CA SER A 361 3.13 -3.47 -11.79
C SER A 361 4.31 -3.83 -12.70
N PRO A 362 4.42 -3.25 -13.91
CA PRO A 362 5.54 -3.48 -14.82
C PRO A 362 6.82 -2.78 -14.33
N TYR A 363 7.76 -3.54 -13.78
CA TYR A 363 8.95 -2.98 -13.15
C TYR A 363 9.96 -2.35 -14.13
N SER A 364 10.08 -2.89 -15.35
CA SER A 364 11.08 -2.46 -16.34
C SER A 364 10.57 -2.69 -17.77
N LEU A 365 11.12 -1.98 -18.75
CA LEU A 365 10.84 -2.20 -20.18
C LEU A 365 11.21 -3.62 -20.66
N ASN A 366 12.03 -4.34 -19.90
CA ASN A 366 12.31 -5.74 -20.18
C ASN A 366 11.12 -6.66 -19.87
N THR A 367 10.18 -6.22 -19.01
CA THR A 367 9.05 -7.04 -18.54
C THR A 367 7.81 -6.92 -19.43
N ILE A 368 7.71 -5.88 -20.26
CA ILE A 368 6.54 -5.60 -21.11
C ILE A 368 6.92 -5.18 -22.53
N ASN A 369 5.97 -5.28 -23.46
CA ASN A 369 5.96 -4.47 -24.68
C ASN A 369 5.08 -3.23 -24.40
N PRO A 370 5.62 -2.00 -24.47
CA PRO A 370 4.85 -0.79 -24.15
C PRO A 370 3.63 -0.57 -25.06
N GLU A 371 3.71 -0.94 -26.35
CA GLU A 371 2.59 -0.80 -27.28
C GLU A 371 1.45 -1.77 -26.94
N ASN A 372 1.79 -2.98 -26.49
CA ASN A 372 0.80 -3.95 -26.02
C ASN A 372 0.14 -3.48 -24.71
N TYR A 373 0.94 -2.95 -23.78
CA TYR A 373 0.44 -2.38 -22.52
C TYR A 373 -0.60 -1.28 -22.78
N LYS A 374 -0.26 -0.32 -23.65
CA LYS A 374 -1.15 0.75 -24.07
C LYS A 374 -2.42 0.22 -24.73
N ALA A 375 -2.27 -0.70 -25.71
CA ALA A 375 -3.39 -1.25 -26.46
C ALA A 375 -4.43 -1.94 -25.57
N VAL A 376 -3.99 -2.66 -24.53
CA VAL A 376 -4.88 -3.28 -23.55
C VAL A 376 -5.67 -2.24 -22.77
N LEU A 377 -5.00 -1.22 -22.24
CA LEU A 377 -5.67 -0.17 -21.47
C LEU A 377 -6.65 0.63 -22.31
N GLU A 378 -6.30 0.97 -23.56
CA GLU A 378 -7.20 1.63 -24.51
C GLU A 378 -8.42 0.76 -24.83
N TYR A 379 -8.20 -0.54 -25.07
CA TYR A 379 -9.30 -1.47 -25.31
C TYR A 379 -10.28 -1.53 -24.13
N VAL A 380 -9.78 -1.64 -22.90
CA VAL A 380 -10.62 -1.66 -21.68
C VAL A 380 -11.40 -0.35 -21.55
N ARG A 381 -10.74 0.80 -21.77
CA ARG A 381 -11.39 2.13 -21.69
C ARG A 381 -12.56 2.22 -22.67
N ASP A 382 -12.35 1.75 -23.89
CA ASP A 382 -13.27 1.95 -25.00
C ASP A 382 -14.39 0.89 -25.05
N ASN A 383 -14.18 -0.28 -24.44
CA ASN A 383 -15.13 -1.41 -24.48
C ASN A 383 -15.67 -1.83 -23.10
N GLY A 384 -15.28 -1.15 -22.03
CA GLY A 384 -15.68 -1.48 -20.66
C GLY A 384 -17.00 -0.87 -20.19
N THR A 385 -17.88 -0.42 -21.07
CA THR A 385 -19.15 0.25 -20.68
C THR A 385 -20.16 -0.71 -20.05
N TYR A 386 -20.88 -0.25 -19.04
CA TYR A 386 -21.98 -1.01 -18.42
C TYR A 386 -23.34 -0.55 -18.95
N GLU A 387 -24.14 -1.48 -19.48
CA GLU A 387 -25.53 -1.18 -19.90
C GLU A 387 -26.44 -0.84 -18.72
N ASN A 388 -26.10 -1.33 -17.53
CA ASN A 388 -26.87 -1.20 -16.29
C ASN A 388 -26.21 -0.26 -15.27
N ALA A 389 -25.44 0.73 -15.74
CA ALA A 389 -24.83 1.74 -14.90
C ALA A 389 -25.86 2.44 -13.99
N GLY A 390 -25.45 2.77 -12.76
CA GLY A 390 -26.30 3.38 -11.74
C GLY A 390 -27.11 2.38 -10.89
N GLN A 391 -27.16 1.10 -11.25
CA GLN A 391 -27.76 0.08 -10.38
C GLN A 391 -26.90 -0.16 -9.12
N GLN A 392 -27.55 -0.46 -8.00
CA GLN A 392 -26.86 -0.85 -6.77
C GLN A 392 -26.38 -2.30 -6.87
N VAL A 393 -25.14 -2.54 -6.42
CA VAL A 393 -24.54 -3.87 -6.36
C VAL A 393 -24.83 -4.54 -5.02
N TRP A 394 -24.82 -3.77 -3.93
CA TRP A 394 -25.01 -4.29 -2.58
C TRP A 394 -26.46 -4.11 -2.11
N ASP A 395 -26.98 -5.12 -1.43
CA ASP A 395 -28.33 -5.16 -0.86
C ASP A 395 -28.36 -4.81 0.63
N LYS A 396 -27.18 -4.70 1.26
CA LYS A 396 -27.02 -4.41 2.69
C LYS A 396 -26.07 -3.23 2.91
N PRO A 397 -26.28 -2.44 3.99
CA PRO A 397 -25.32 -1.42 4.41
C PRO A 397 -23.95 -2.05 4.73
N LYS A 398 -22.87 -1.37 4.36
CA LYS A 398 -21.50 -1.85 4.59
C LYS A 398 -21.23 -2.11 6.06
N GLU A 399 -21.75 -1.25 6.93
CA GLU A 399 -21.59 -1.28 8.38
C GLU A 399 -22.10 -2.60 8.99
N SER A 400 -23.11 -3.22 8.38
CA SER A 400 -23.64 -4.52 8.82
C SER A 400 -22.72 -5.71 8.58
N THR A 401 -21.58 -5.48 7.90
CA THR A 401 -20.57 -6.51 7.57
C THR A 401 -19.24 -6.27 8.28
N ILE A 402 -19.19 -5.31 9.20
CA ILE A 402 -18.03 -4.95 9.99
C ILE A 402 -18.20 -5.53 11.39
N ASP A 403 -17.25 -6.34 11.83
CA ASP A 403 -17.18 -6.87 13.17
C ASP A 403 -16.47 -5.87 14.08
N HIS A 404 -17.04 -5.60 15.25
CA HIS A 404 -16.54 -4.59 16.18
C HIS A 404 -15.42 -5.12 17.08
N VAL A 405 -14.24 -5.31 16.49
CA VAL A 405 -13.05 -5.90 17.12
C VAL A 405 -12.21 -4.90 17.91
N LEU A 406 -12.32 -3.59 17.65
CA LEU A 406 -11.46 -2.59 18.30
C LEU A 406 -11.62 -2.54 19.82
N ALA A 407 -12.79 -2.89 20.35
CA ALA A 407 -13.03 -2.91 21.79
C ALA A 407 -12.15 -3.92 22.54
N ASP A 408 -11.72 -4.99 21.86
CA ASP A 408 -10.91 -6.07 22.42
C ASP A 408 -9.41 -5.91 22.12
N ILE A 409 -9.03 -4.86 21.39
CA ILE A 409 -7.64 -4.60 21.00
C ILE A 409 -7.07 -3.50 21.91
N PRO A 410 -5.94 -3.75 22.59
CA PRO A 410 -5.36 -2.74 23.45
C PRO A 410 -4.93 -1.51 22.63
N GLU A 411 -5.00 -0.35 23.25
CA GLU A 411 -4.49 0.88 22.65
C GLU A 411 -2.97 0.77 22.42
N PHE A 412 -2.50 1.27 21.28
CA PHE A 412 -1.07 1.40 21.01
C PHE A 412 -0.43 2.34 22.03
N LYS A 413 0.63 1.86 22.70
CA LYS A 413 1.44 2.65 23.64
C LYS A 413 2.92 2.36 23.40
N SER A 414 3.75 3.37 23.61
CA SER A 414 5.20 3.27 23.53
C SER A 414 5.83 4.39 24.35
N LYS A 415 7.05 4.18 24.85
CA LYS A 415 7.82 5.26 25.48
C LYS A 415 8.50 6.21 24.47
N TYR A 416 8.45 5.86 23.18
CA TYR A 416 8.97 6.64 22.06
C TYR A 416 7.88 7.26 21.20
N TYR A 417 6.62 7.18 21.63
CA TYR A 417 5.50 7.90 21.03
C TYR A 417 4.69 8.58 22.12
N THR A 418 4.64 9.91 22.10
CA THR A 418 4.07 10.74 23.16
C THR A 418 2.85 11.52 22.64
N PRO A 419 1.61 11.10 22.98
CA PRO A 419 0.42 11.89 22.68
C PRO A 419 0.51 13.29 23.30
N TYR A 420 -0.09 14.29 22.65
CA TYR A 420 0.01 15.68 23.11
C TYR A 420 -0.45 15.88 24.56
N ASP A 421 -1.51 15.20 25.00
CA ASP A 421 -2.00 15.31 26.39
C ASP A 421 -1.00 14.84 27.45
N THR A 422 -0.04 13.99 27.06
CA THR A 422 1.11 13.64 27.91
C THR A 422 2.21 14.69 27.74
N PHE A 423 2.56 15.04 26.50
CA PHE A 423 3.62 16.02 26.20
C PHE A 423 3.40 17.38 26.88
N LYS A 424 2.15 17.86 26.93
CA LYS A 424 1.82 19.19 27.48
C LYS A 424 1.97 19.29 29.01
N GLN A 425 2.15 18.18 29.71
CA GLN A 425 2.37 18.17 31.16
C GLN A 425 3.73 18.79 31.51
N ASP A 426 4.75 18.48 30.71
CA ASP A 426 6.11 19.03 30.86
C ASP A 426 6.36 20.23 29.94
N HIS A 427 5.58 20.35 28.86
CA HIS A 427 5.71 21.38 27.84
C HIS A 427 4.37 22.04 27.51
N PRO A 428 3.75 22.76 28.47
CA PRO A 428 2.45 23.37 28.26
C PRO A 428 2.51 24.43 27.15
N ALA A 429 1.36 24.67 26.51
CA ALA A 429 1.25 25.77 25.57
C ALA A 429 1.64 27.09 26.25
N PRO A 430 2.31 28.02 25.54
CA PRO A 430 2.77 29.28 26.12
C PRO A 430 1.61 30.16 26.62
N ARG A 431 0.39 29.90 26.13
CA ARG A 431 -0.87 30.50 26.57
C ARG A 431 -1.98 29.45 26.54
N ALA A 432 -2.90 29.52 27.49
CA ALA A 432 -4.02 28.57 27.61
C ALA A 432 -4.95 28.59 26.37
N ASP A 433 -5.17 29.76 25.77
CA ASP A 433 -6.00 29.88 24.56
C ASP A 433 -5.35 29.30 23.29
N LEU A 434 -4.07 28.92 23.37
CA LEU A 434 -3.34 28.28 22.29
C LEU A 434 -3.21 26.76 22.48
N ASP A 435 -3.75 26.14 23.55
CA ASP A 435 -3.56 24.71 23.86
C ASP A 435 -3.98 23.83 22.68
N ASP A 436 -5.16 24.07 22.10
CA ASP A 436 -5.66 23.29 20.96
C ASP A 436 -4.78 23.46 19.72
N VAL A 437 -4.34 24.69 19.42
CA VAL A 437 -3.55 25.00 18.22
C VAL A 437 -2.14 24.43 18.34
N VAL A 438 -1.49 24.62 19.48
CA VAL A 438 -0.18 24.04 19.79
C VAL A 438 -0.28 22.52 19.82
N GLY A 439 -1.34 21.99 20.41
CA GLY A 439 -1.59 20.56 20.51
C GLY A 439 -1.69 19.87 19.18
N GLN A 440 -2.53 20.39 18.29
CA GLN A 440 -2.63 19.89 16.91
C GLN A 440 -1.27 19.93 16.21
N LYS A 441 -0.48 20.98 16.43
CA LYS A 441 0.83 21.13 15.80
C LYS A 441 1.88 20.15 16.34
N MET A 442 1.95 19.96 17.66
CA MET A 442 2.88 19.01 18.27
C MET A 442 2.51 17.58 17.93
N GLN A 443 1.22 17.24 17.99
CA GLN A 443 0.72 15.93 17.59
C GLN A 443 1.04 15.62 16.13
N GLN A 444 0.93 16.62 15.24
CA GLN A 444 1.32 16.48 13.84
C GLN A 444 2.79 16.07 13.68
N TYR A 445 3.72 16.66 14.45
CA TYR A 445 5.13 16.30 14.37
C TYR A 445 5.40 14.89 14.89
N GLU A 446 4.74 14.50 15.98
CA GLU A 446 4.86 13.15 16.55
C GLU A 446 4.37 12.08 15.57
N ASP A 447 3.18 12.29 14.98
CA ASP A 447 2.63 11.39 13.97
C ASP A 447 3.50 11.37 12.71
N MET A 448 3.99 12.53 12.27
CA MET A 448 4.87 12.62 11.10
C MET A 448 6.15 11.78 11.29
N LEU A 449 6.80 11.88 12.46
CA LEU A 449 7.98 11.09 12.78
C LEU A 449 7.65 9.59 12.90
N PHE A 450 6.55 9.25 13.58
CA PHE A 450 6.06 7.87 13.69
C PHE A 450 5.88 7.23 12.31
N HIS A 451 5.17 7.91 11.39
CA HIS A 451 4.91 7.38 10.06
C HIS A 451 6.20 7.19 9.26
N MET A 452 7.13 8.15 9.31
CA MET A 452 8.44 8.02 8.64
C MET A 452 9.22 6.81 9.17
N LEU A 453 9.30 6.64 10.50
CA LEU A 453 10.02 5.53 11.11
C LEU A 453 9.38 4.19 10.74
N MET A 454 8.05 4.12 10.67
CA MET A 454 7.36 2.91 10.23
C MET A 454 7.53 2.62 8.73
N MET A 455 7.98 3.57 7.90
CA MET A 455 8.37 3.33 6.50
C MET A 455 9.80 2.76 6.37
N MET A 456 10.52 2.65 7.49
CA MET A 456 11.80 1.95 7.58
C MET A 456 11.64 0.46 7.92
N CYS A 457 10.41 0.03 8.18
CA CYS A 457 10.04 -1.35 8.50
C CYS A 457 9.54 -2.11 7.29
#